data_AF-A0A9D7RIR3-F1
#
_entry.id   AF-A0A9D7RIR3-F1
#
_cell.length_a   1.000
_cell.length_b   1.000
_cell.length_c   1.000
_cell.angle_alpha   90.00
_cell.angle_beta   90.00
_cell.angle_gamma   90.00
#
_symmetry.space_group_name_H-M   'P 1'
#
loop_
_entity.id
_entity.type
_entity.pdbx_description
1 polymer ?
#
loop_
_entity_poly.entity_id
_entity_poly.type
_entity_poly.pdbx_seq_one_letter_code
_entity_poly.pdbx_strand_id
1 'polypeptide(L)'
;MKTLLFLLCAARCLATSVSLEWDKNPDAEIAYTLEAKPGAELDPGEWKPVASTPALTITVTTLKPGLWSFRLRAVTLDGTLQSDPSNIVTTVILPDKPKGLRIVLESSRDMEAWEPVATYEVHEADRAFYRIAFTQ
;
A
#
# COMPACT_ATOMS: atom_id res chain seq x y z
N MET A 1 -17.14 33.48 -5.77
CA MET A 1 -17.77 32.47 -4.88
C MET A 1 -16.76 31.38 -4.55
N LYS A 2 -16.63 31.07 -3.26
CA LYS A 2 -16.00 29.88 -2.64
C LYS A 2 -14.48 29.70 -2.82
N THR A 3 -13.75 30.35 -1.93
CA THR A 3 -12.46 29.86 -1.41
C THR A 3 -12.69 28.51 -0.74
N LEU A 4 -12.14 27.43 -1.31
CA LEU A 4 -12.02 26.14 -0.61
C LEU A 4 -10.61 26.02 -0.04
N LEU A 5 -10.54 26.08 1.28
CA LEU A 5 -9.37 25.70 2.07
C LEU A 5 -9.26 24.17 2.01
N PHE A 6 -8.14 23.62 1.52
CA PHE A 6 -7.84 22.19 1.60
C PHE A 6 -6.72 21.97 2.60
N LEU A 7 -7.07 21.47 3.79
CA LEU A 7 -6.14 20.83 4.70
C LEU A 7 -5.65 19.53 4.05
N LEU A 8 -4.37 19.48 3.70
CA LEU A 8 -3.66 18.22 3.50
C LEU A 8 -3.54 17.53 4.86
N CYS A 9 -4.13 16.35 5.00
CA CYS A 9 -3.83 15.45 6.10
C CYS A 9 -3.34 14.12 5.50
N ALA A 10 -2.04 13.86 5.64
CA ALA A 10 -1.42 12.59 5.26
C ALA A 10 -1.64 11.59 6.40
N ALA A 11 -2.22 10.43 6.10
CA ALA A 11 -2.41 9.37 7.08
C ALA A 11 -1.53 8.20 6.68
N ARG A 12 -0.36 8.11 7.33
CA ARG A 12 0.63 7.04 7.19
C ARG A 12 -0.04 5.70 7.54
N CYS A 13 -0.17 4.78 6.57
CA CYS A 13 -0.63 3.42 6.87
C CYS A 13 0.52 2.67 7.55
N LEU A 14 0.35 2.44 8.84
CA LEU A 14 1.36 1.87 9.71
C LEU A 14 0.85 0.51 10.12
N ALA A 15 1.64 -0.54 9.89
CA ALA A 15 1.28 -1.89 10.31
C ALA A 15 1.06 -1.88 11.84
N THR A 16 -0.21 -2.01 12.25
CA THR A 16 -0.60 -2.21 13.65
C THR A 16 -0.53 -3.68 14.03
N SER A 17 -0.41 -4.56 13.03
CA SER A 17 -0.15 -5.97 13.23
C SER A 17 0.96 -6.51 12.32
N VAL A 18 1.69 -7.50 12.82
CA VAL A 18 2.69 -8.25 12.05
C VAL A 18 2.53 -9.73 12.36
N SER A 19 2.58 -10.57 11.33
CA SER A 19 2.68 -12.02 11.47
C SER A 19 4.10 -12.44 11.11
N LEU A 20 4.71 -13.24 11.98
CA LEU A 20 6.07 -13.75 11.85
C LEU A 20 6.01 -15.28 11.90
N GLU A 21 6.86 -15.91 11.11
CA GLU A 21 7.03 -17.35 11.03
C GLU A 21 8.53 -17.66 10.95
N TRP A 22 8.94 -18.78 11.55
CA TRP A 22 10.34 -19.20 11.59
C TRP A 22 10.47 -20.72 11.59
N ASP A 23 11.66 -21.19 11.21
CA ASP A 23 11.99 -22.61 11.23
C ASP A 23 12.19 -23.14 12.65
N LYS A 24 11.87 -24.42 12.84
CA LYS A 24 12.06 -25.10 14.12
C LYS A 24 13.55 -25.23 14.44
N ASN A 25 13.93 -24.95 15.69
CA ASN A 25 15.24 -25.30 16.22
C ASN A 25 15.42 -26.84 16.26
N PRO A 26 16.59 -27.39 15.88
CA PRO A 26 16.88 -28.82 16.00
C PRO A 26 16.75 -29.36 17.43
N ASP A 27 16.99 -28.53 18.45
CA ASP A 27 16.88 -28.93 19.85
C ASP A 27 15.41 -29.16 20.24
N ALA A 28 15.17 -30.21 21.02
CA ALA A 28 13.86 -30.48 21.60
C ALA A 28 13.59 -29.53 22.77
N GLU A 29 12.31 -29.31 23.09
CA GLU A 29 11.88 -28.65 24.33
C GLU A 29 12.38 -27.20 24.52
N ILE A 30 12.17 -26.37 23.49
CA ILE A 30 12.40 -24.93 23.57
C ILE A 30 11.14 -24.12 23.31
N ALA A 31 11.14 -22.89 23.78
CA ALA A 31 10.24 -21.83 23.37
C ALA A 31 11.03 -20.71 22.66
N TYR A 32 10.30 -19.74 22.12
CA TYR A 32 10.89 -18.59 21.45
C TYR A 32 10.40 -17.30 22.10
N THR A 33 11.33 -16.40 22.40
CA THR A 33 11.03 -15.03 22.83
C THR A 33 11.20 -14.11 21.63
N LEU A 34 10.12 -13.41 21.28
CA LEU A 34 10.15 -12.37 20.26
C LEU A 34 10.56 -11.05 20.92
N GLU A 35 11.64 -10.48 20.43
CA GLU A 35 12.10 -9.14 20.79
C GLU A 35 11.78 -8.16 19.66
N ALA A 36 11.38 -6.95 20.02
CA ALA A 36 11.13 -5.87 19.07
C ALA A 36 11.76 -4.56 19.54
N LYS A 37 12.11 -3.70 18.58
CA LYS A 37 12.45 -2.30 18.82
C LYS A 37 11.75 -1.40 17.81
N PRO A 38 11.36 -0.17 18.18
CA PRO A 38 10.88 0.81 17.22
C PRO A 38 12.04 1.22 16.31
N GLY A 39 11.71 1.45 15.03
CA GLY A 39 12.68 1.89 14.04
C GLY A 39 13.25 0.79 13.16
N ALA A 40 14.17 1.19 12.28
CA ALA A 40 14.87 0.31 11.36
C ALA A 40 15.96 -0.52 12.06
N GLU A 41 16.50 -1.50 11.34
CA GLU A 41 17.54 -2.41 11.86
C GLU A 41 18.74 -1.68 12.48
N LEU A 42 19.18 -0.59 11.83
CA LEU A 42 20.33 0.22 12.25
C LEU A 42 19.99 1.29 13.30
N ASP A 43 18.73 1.45 13.70
CA ASP A 43 18.37 2.43 14.72
C ASP A 43 18.91 1.96 16.09
N PRO A 44 19.51 2.85 16.91
CA PRO A 44 20.12 2.50 18.19
C PRO A 44 19.09 2.17 19.30
N GLY A 45 17.84 1.88 18.95
CA GLY A 45 16.78 1.56 19.91
C GLY A 45 17.05 0.28 20.70
N GLU A 46 16.43 0.19 21.88
CA GLU A 46 16.50 -0.98 22.75
C GLU A 46 15.58 -2.10 22.28
N TRP A 47 16.11 -3.31 22.23
CA TRP A 47 15.33 -4.53 22.05
C TRP A 47 14.54 -4.84 23.32
N LYS A 48 13.24 -5.10 23.20
CA LYS A 48 12.36 -5.47 24.32
C LYS A 48 11.58 -6.74 23.97
N PRO A 49 11.42 -7.68 24.91
CA PRO A 49 10.55 -8.82 24.70
C PRO A 49 9.11 -8.32 24.55
N VAL A 50 8.43 -8.77 23.50
CA VAL A 50 7.04 -8.41 23.21
C VAL A 50 6.10 -9.61 23.22
N ALA A 51 6.65 -10.82 23.09
CA ALA A 51 5.90 -12.06 23.21
C ALA A 51 6.81 -13.26 23.46
N SER A 52 6.22 -14.36 23.90
CA SER A 52 6.88 -15.66 24.01
C SER A 52 5.90 -16.76 23.56
N THR A 53 6.40 -17.75 22.83
CA THR A 53 5.57 -18.85 22.32
C THR A 53 6.41 -20.10 22.03
N PRO A 54 5.90 -21.32 22.25
CA PRO A 54 6.51 -22.55 21.74
C PRO A 54 6.14 -22.82 20.27
N ALA A 55 5.16 -22.09 19.71
CA ALA A 55 4.76 -22.23 18.31
C ALA A 55 5.84 -21.66 17.37
N LEU A 56 5.74 -22.03 16.08
CA LEU A 56 6.64 -21.53 15.02
C LEU A 56 6.10 -20.28 14.31
N THR A 57 4.99 -19.75 14.81
CA THR A 57 4.30 -18.58 14.24
C THR A 57 3.79 -17.69 15.36
N ILE A 58 3.80 -16.37 15.13
CA ILE A 58 3.15 -15.42 16.04
C ILE A 58 2.60 -14.20 15.31
N THR A 59 1.46 -13.71 15.77
CA THR A 59 0.89 -12.44 15.33
C THR A 59 0.90 -11.44 16.48
N VAL A 60 1.57 -10.31 16.30
CA VAL A 60 1.54 -9.18 17.24
C VAL A 60 0.55 -8.16 16.70
N THR A 61 -0.50 -7.81 17.45
CA THR A 61 -1.59 -6.90 17.01
C THR A 61 -1.63 -5.56 17.75
N THR A 62 -0.77 -5.39 18.76
CA THR A 62 -0.76 -4.23 19.66
C THR A 62 0.35 -3.23 19.31
N LEU A 63 0.91 -3.33 18.10
CA LEU A 63 2.01 -2.46 17.68
C LEU A 63 1.49 -1.05 17.44
N LYS A 64 2.22 -0.09 18.01
CA LYS A 64 1.97 1.30 17.66
C LYS A 64 2.28 1.50 16.18
N PRO A 65 1.52 2.36 15.51
CA PRO A 65 1.81 2.77 14.15
C PRO A 65 3.30 3.18 13.95
N GLY A 66 4.12 2.39 13.27
CA GLY A 66 5.57 2.66 13.12
C GLY A 66 6.35 1.71 12.21
N LEU A 67 7.61 2.06 11.96
CA LEU A 67 8.65 1.09 11.57
C LEU A 67 9.02 0.29 12.82
N TRP A 68 9.20 -1.01 12.65
CA TRP A 68 9.58 -1.91 13.73
C TRP A 68 10.59 -2.92 13.21
N SER A 69 11.55 -3.26 14.06
CA SER A 69 12.47 -4.36 13.83
C SER A 69 12.22 -5.47 14.84
N PHE A 70 12.31 -6.72 14.39
CA PHE A 70 12.02 -7.93 15.15
C PHE A 70 13.20 -8.90 15.09
N ARG A 71 13.42 -9.64 16.17
CA ARG A 71 14.34 -10.79 16.21
C ARG A 71 13.84 -11.79 17.25
N LEU A 72 14.29 -13.04 17.14
CA LEU A 72 13.94 -14.12 18.05
C LEU A 72 15.15 -14.56 18.86
N ARG A 73 14.87 -15.07 20.06
CA ARG A 73 15.80 -15.90 20.84
C ARG A 73 15.12 -17.22 21.14
N ALA A 74 15.84 -18.33 20.96
CA ALA A 74 15.42 -19.60 21.52
C ALA A 74 15.67 -19.56 23.03
N VAL A 75 14.73 -20.12 23.79
CA VAL A 75 14.77 -20.16 25.25
C VAL A 75 14.41 -21.57 25.69
N THR A 76 15.11 -22.11 26.69
CA THR A 76 14.73 -23.39 27.31
C THR A 76 13.34 -23.28 27.94
N LEU A 77 12.58 -24.38 28.04
CA LEU A 77 11.22 -24.35 28.61
C LEU A 77 11.15 -23.78 30.04
N ASP A 78 12.23 -23.91 30.82
CA ASP A 78 12.37 -23.36 32.16
C ASP A 78 12.75 -21.86 32.18
N GLY A 79 13.07 -21.27 31.03
CA GLY A 79 13.44 -19.87 30.88
C GLY A 79 14.89 -19.55 31.21
N THR A 80 15.69 -20.53 31.64
CA THR A 80 17.01 -20.29 32.24
C THR A 80 18.09 -19.95 31.23
N LEU A 81 18.04 -20.54 30.03
CA LEU A 81 19.04 -20.33 28.98
C LEU A 81 18.41 -19.68 27.76
N GLN A 82 19.17 -18.78 27.12
CA GLN A 82 18.77 -18.11 25.90
C GLN A 82 19.88 -18.20 24.86
N SER A 83 19.51 -18.40 23.59
CA SER A 83 20.44 -18.33 22.48
C SER A 83 20.87 -16.90 22.19
N ASP A 84 21.88 -16.77 21.33
CA ASP A 84 22.09 -15.55 20.55
C ASP A 84 20.85 -15.21 19.71
N PRO A 85 20.65 -13.93 19.38
CA PRO A 85 19.49 -13.52 18.60
C PRO A 85 19.56 -14.01 17.14
N SER A 86 18.40 -14.22 16.53
CA SER A 86 18.26 -14.49 15.09
C SER A 86 18.69 -13.28 14.24
N ASN A 87 18.59 -13.45 12.91
CA ASN A 87 18.57 -12.31 11.99
C ASN A 87 17.40 -11.36 12.30
N ILE A 88 17.53 -10.13 11.85
CA ILE A 88 16.55 -9.07 12.06
C ILE A 88 15.60 -9.01 10.86
N VAL A 89 14.32 -8.79 11.14
CA VAL A 89 13.30 -8.50 10.13
C VAL A 89 12.66 -7.16 10.46
N THR A 90 12.54 -6.28 9.47
CA THR A 90 11.95 -4.94 9.63
C THR A 90 10.65 -4.81 8.86
N THR A 91 9.65 -4.15 9.44
CA THR A 91 8.41 -3.84 8.74
C THR A 91 8.63 -2.81 7.64
N VAL A 92 7.93 -2.96 6.53
CA VAL A 92 7.97 -1.99 5.43
C VAL A 92 6.86 -0.95 5.63
N ILE A 93 7.17 0.33 5.42
CA ILE A 93 6.13 1.34 5.25
C ILE A 93 5.70 1.32 3.78
N LEU A 94 4.44 0.97 3.53
CA LEU A 94 3.88 1.09 2.19
C LEU A 94 3.48 2.54 1.91
N PRO A 95 3.74 3.05 0.68
CA PRO A 95 3.25 4.36 0.28
C PRO A 95 1.72 4.36 0.19
N ASP A 96 1.13 5.53 0.41
CA ASP A 96 -0.31 5.70 0.31
C ASP A 96 -0.80 5.39 -1.12
N LYS A 97 -1.97 4.76 -1.23
CA LYS A 97 -2.63 4.62 -2.53
C LYS A 97 -2.89 6.02 -3.13
N PRO A 98 -2.75 6.20 -4.46
CA PRO A 98 -3.08 7.45 -5.11
C PRO A 98 -4.52 7.88 -4.81
N LYS A 99 -4.72 9.19 -4.59
CA LYS A 99 -6.05 9.79 -4.39
C LYS A 99 -6.36 10.71 -5.56
N GLY A 100 -7.64 10.95 -5.83
CA GLY A 100 -8.05 11.97 -6.81
C GLY A 100 -7.88 11.56 -8.27
N LEU A 101 -7.85 10.25 -8.55
CA LEU A 101 -7.97 9.76 -9.93
C LEU A 101 -9.32 10.22 -10.48
N ARG A 102 -9.29 11.06 -11.51
CA ARG A 102 -10.47 11.54 -12.23
C ARG A 102 -10.17 11.58 -13.71
N ILE A 103 -11.17 11.30 -14.52
CA ILE A 103 -11.11 11.55 -15.96
C ILE A 103 -11.23 13.06 -16.15
N VAL A 104 -10.28 13.66 -16.86
CA VAL A 104 -10.40 15.04 -17.35
C VAL A 104 -10.81 14.92 -18.82
N LEU A 105 -12.07 15.23 -19.10
CA LEU A 105 -12.55 15.39 -20.46
C LEU A 105 -12.13 16.79 -20.91
N GLU A 106 -11.08 16.90 -21.71
CA GLU A 106 -10.87 18.09 -22.51
C GLU A 106 -11.87 18.00 -23.66
N SER A 107 -12.94 18.80 -23.61
CA SER A 107 -13.75 19.02 -24.80
C SER A 107 -12.85 19.70 -25.81
N SER A 108 -12.45 19.01 -26.87
CA SER A 108 -11.89 19.65 -28.05
C SER A 108 -12.92 20.66 -28.55
N ARG A 109 -12.69 21.94 -28.31
CA ARG A 109 -13.45 23.02 -28.93
C ARG A 109 -12.74 23.44 -30.20
N ASP A 110 -12.57 22.50 -31.11
CA ASP A 110 -12.25 22.78 -32.52
C ASP A 110 -13.08 21.86 -33.43
N MET A 111 -14.36 21.64 -33.08
CA MET A 111 -15.34 21.43 -34.14
C MET A 111 -15.82 22.83 -34.54
N GLU A 112 -14.99 23.47 -35.35
CA GLU A 112 -15.33 24.66 -36.12
C GLU A 112 -16.70 24.42 -36.75
N ALA A 113 -17.63 25.30 -36.43
CA ALA A 113 -18.98 25.27 -36.98
C ALA A 113 -18.84 25.30 -38.50
N TRP A 114 -19.18 24.20 -39.16
CA TRP A 114 -19.38 24.22 -40.60
C TRP A 114 -20.62 25.09 -40.83
N GLU A 115 -20.41 26.37 -41.13
CA GLU A 115 -21.43 27.16 -41.79
C GLU A 115 -21.68 26.50 -43.15
N PRO A 116 -22.92 26.14 -43.50
CA PRO A 116 -23.20 25.66 -44.84
C PRO A 116 -22.87 26.79 -45.82
N VAL A 117 -21.88 26.56 -46.70
CA VAL A 117 -21.65 27.41 -47.87
C VAL A 117 -22.94 27.40 -48.69
N ALA A 118 -23.52 28.58 -48.83
CA ALA A 118 -24.79 28.76 -49.48
C ALA A 118 -24.76 28.33 -50.96
N THR A 119 -25.95 27.88 -51.38
CA THR A 119 -26.49 27.88 -52.75
C THR A 119 -25.90 26.92 -53.79
N TYR A 120 -26.69 25.90 -54.09
CA TYR A 120 -27.04 25.57 -55.47
C TYR A 120 -28.57 25.38 -55.54
N GLU A 121 -29.26 26.23 -56.29
CA GLU A 121 -30.61 25.95 -56.77
C GLU A 121 -30.51 24.88 -57.86
N VAL A 122 -31.10 23.70 -57.66
CA VAL A 122 -31.66 22.87 -58.74
C VAL A 122 -32.69 21.87 -58.18
N HIS A 123 -33.85 21.91 -58.83
CA HIS A 123 -35.06 21.08 -58.80
C HIS A 123 -35.08 19.72 -58.04
N GLU A 124 -36.07 19.66 -57.14
CA GLU A 124 -37.07 18.60 -56.97
C GLU A 124 -36.61 17.12 -56.79
N ALA A 125 -36.99 16.60 -55.62
CA ALA A 125 -37.15 15.20 -55.22
C ALA A 125 -35.92 14.40 -54.72
N ASP A 126 -35.99 14.11 -53.42
CA ASP A 126 -35.59 12.86 -52.74
C ASP A 126 -34.14 12.64 -52.23
N ARG A 127 -34.09 12.72 -50.88
CA ARG A 127 -33.28 11.94 -49.93
C ARG A 127 -31.79 12.28 -49.81
N ALA A 128 -31.48 13.13 -48.81
CA ALA A 128 -30.17 13.18 -48.19
C ALA A 128 -29.84 11.85 -47.51
N PHE A 129 -29.05 11.01 -48.17
CA PHE A 129 -28.40 9.85 -47.55
C PHE A 129 -27.09 10.30 -46.92
N TYR A 130 -27.07 10.45 -45.59
CA TYR A 130 -25.82 10.55 -44.84
C TYR A 130 -25.19 9.15 -44.74
N ARG A 131 -24.21 8.83 -45.59
CA ARG A 131 -23.31 7.68 -45.37
C ARG A 131 -22.09 8.16 -44.60
N ILE A 132 -21.89 7.60 -43.41
CA ILE A 132 -20.63 7.68 -42.69
C ILE A 132 -19.64 6.77 -43.43
N ALA A 133 -18.58 7.34 -43.99
CA ALA A 133 -17.44 6.57 -44.48
C ALA A 133 -16.28 6.74 -43.48
N PHE A 134 -15.97 5.68 -42.75
CA PHE A 134 -14.69 5.56 -42.05
C PHE A 134 -13.67 5.00 -43.05
N THR A 135 -12.50 5.61 -43.15
CA THR A 135 -11.31 4.98 -43.75
C THR A 135 -10.31 4.71 -42.63
N GLN A 136 -9.68 3.53 -42.70
CA GLN A 136 -8.63 3.05 -41.79
C GLN A 136 -7.41 3.94 -41.82
#